data_AF-A0AAD9NSI4-F1
#
_entry.id   AF-A0AAD9NSI4-F1
#
_cell.length_a   1.000
_cell.length_b   1.000
_cell.length_c   1.000
_cell.angle_alpha   90.00
_cell.angle_beta   90.00
_cell.angle_gamma   90.00
#
_symmetry.space_group_name_H-M   'P 1'
#
loop_
_entity.id
_entity.type
_entity.pdbx_description
1 polymer ?
#
loop_
_entity_poly.entity_id
_entity_poly.type
_entity_poly.pdbx_seq_one_letter_code
_entity_poly.pdbx_strand_id
1 'polypeptide(L)'
;MQKDRGNNVITHSQHSLIHSILARDYMQKDRARKQHLINTLISSDEPIRLQREVVLLTDDRNLRLKAHTRNVPVRNAPAFLKWAKLG
;
A
#
# COMPACT_ATOMS: atom_id res chain seq x y z
N MET A 1 42.69 -33.63 -24.73
CA MET A 1 41.24 -33.44 -24.50
C MET A 1 41.07 -32.35 -23.45
N GLN A 2 41.26 -31.09 -23.85
CA GLN A 2 41.10 -29.92 -22.97
C GLN A 2 39.59 -29.69 -22.80
N LYS A 3 39.13 -29.68 -21.55
CA LYS A 3 37.74 -29.38 -21.20
C LYS A 3 37.67 -27.87 -21.03
N ASP A 4 37.30 -27.15 -22.08
CA ASP A 4 36.99 -25.71 -22.01
C ASP A 4 35.78 -25.52 -21.09
N ARG A 5 36.05 -25.33 -19.81
CA ARG A 5 35.06 -24.85 -18.86
C ARG A 5 34.98 -23.35 -19.05
N GLY A 6 34.05 -22.92 -19.90
CA GLY A 6 33.69 -21.52 -20.04
C GLY A 6 33.30 -20.96 -18.67
N ASN A 7 34.23 -20.27 -18.02
CA ASN A 7 33.94 -19.45 -16.87
C ASN A 7 33.04 -18.31 -17.36
N ASN A 8 31.73 -18.46 -17.17
CA ASN A 8 30.75 -17.40 -17.35
C ASN A 8 30.97 -16.35 -16.26
N VAL A 9 31.99 -15.52 -16.44
CA VAL A 9 32.19 -14.33 -15.62
C VAL A 9 31.10 -13.34 -16.05
N ILE A 10 30.04 -13.27 -15.25
CA ILE A 10 28.97 -12.30 -15.46
C ILE A 10 29.60 -10.92 -15.43
N THR A 11 29.65 -10.25 -16.59
CA THR A 11 30.20 -8.90 -16.66
C THR A 11 29.31 -7.95 -15.86
N HIS A 12 29.87 -6.87 -15.32
CA HIS A 12 29.12 -5.88 -14.55
C HIS A 12 27.89 -5.33 -15.32
N SER A 13 28.01 -5.24 -16.65
CA SER A 13 26.91 -4.88 -17.56
C SER A 13 25.79 -5.93 -17.58
N GLN A 14 26.13 -7.23 -17.64
CA GLN A 14 25.13 -8.30 -17.58
C GLN A 14 24.46 -8.42 -16.22
N HIS A 15 25.19 -8.18 -15.12
CA HIS A 15 24.61 -8.15 -13.78
C HIS A 15 23.62 -6.98 -13.61
N SER A 16 24.00 -5.77 -14.07
CA SER A 16 23.10 -4.60 -14.05
C SER A 16 21.83 -4.83 -14.88
N LEU A 17 21.96 -5.45 -16.05
CA LEU A 17 20.82 -5.80 -16.89
C LEU A 17 19.84 -6.75 -16.18
N ILE A 18 20.35 -7.82 -15.56
CA ILE A 18 19.54 -8.79 -14.80
C ILE A 18 18.78 -8.09 -13.66
N HIS A 19 19.45 -7.26 -12.86
CA HIS A 19 18.78 -6.50 -11.79
C HIS A 19 17.68 -5.58 -12.32
N SER A 20 17.92 -4.92 -13.45
CA SER A 20 16.92 -4.05 -14.07
C SER A 20 15.72 -4.82 -14.65
N ILE A 21 15.91 -6.06 -15.11
CA ILE A 21 14.84 -6.93 -15.60
C ILE A 21 14.02 -7.44 -14.42
N LEU A 22 14.68 -7.99 -13.39
CA LEU A 22 14.01 -8.48 -12.19
C LEU A 22 13.23 -7.37 -11.47
N ALA A 23 13.79 -6.16 -11.40
CA ALA A 23 13.10 -4.99 -10.85
C ALA A 23 11.87 -4.62 -11.69
N ARG A 24 11.96 -4.62 -13.02
CA ARG A 24 10.81 -4.37 -13.91
C ARG A 24 9.72 -5.43 -13.72
N ASP A 25 10.09 -6.70 -13.67
CA ASP A 25 9.15 -7.80 -13.49
C ASP A 25 8.46 -7.73 -12.12
N TYR A 26 9.23 -7.42 -11.07
CA TYR A 26 8.68 -7.19 -9.72
C TYR A 26 7.65 -6.05 -9.73
N MET A 27 8.00 -4.90 -10.32
CA MET A 27 7.10 -3.74 -10.39
C MET A 27 5.87 -4.01 -11.26
N GLN A 28 6.00 -4.76 -12.35
CA GLN A 28 4.88 -5.14 -13.22
C GLN A 28 3.94 -6.14 -12.54
N LYS A 29 4.48 -7.09 -11.79
CA LYS A 29 3.69 -8.05 -11.00
C LYS A 29 2.92 -7.35 -9.87
N ASP A 30 3.55 -6.39 -9.20
CA ASP A 30 2.87 -5.57 -8.18
C ASP A 30 1.75 -4.73 -8.78
N ARG A 31 1.98 -4.13 -9.95
CA ARG A 31 0.97 -3.38 -10.70
C ARG A 31 -0.22 -4.27 -11.13
N ALA A 32 0.05 -5.47 -11.63
CA ALA A 32 -0.99 -6.43 -12.02
C ALA A 32 -1.81 -6.89 -10.80
N ARG A 33 -1.15 -7.14 -9.66
CA ARG A 33 -1.82 -7.46 -8.39
C ARG A 33 -2.70 -6.31 -7.91
N LYS A 34 -2.18 -5.07 -7.94
CA LYS A 34 -2.93 -3.87 -7.58
C LYS A 34 -4.15 -3.66 -8.48
N GLN A 35 -3.99 -3.86 -9.79
CA GLN A 35 -5.08 -3.77 -10.75
C GLN A 35 -6.13 -4.88 -10.54
N HIS A 36 -5.71 -6.11 -10.25
CA HIS A 36 -6.62 -7.20 -9.92
C HIS A 36 -7.39 -6.91 -8.63
N LEU A 37 -6.72 -6.44 -7.57
CA LEU A 37 -7.38 -6.00 -6.34
C LEU A 37 -8.42 -4.91 -6.61
N ILE A 38 -8.08 -3.92 -7.43
CA ILE A 38 -9.03 -2.86 -7.83
C ILE A 38 -10.23 -3.46 -8.56
N ASN A 39 -10.01 -4.30 -9.57
CA ASN A 39 -11.09 -4.88 -10.35
C ASN A 39 -11.99 -5.79 -9.51
N THR A 40 -11.41 -6.61 -8.62
CA THR A 40 -12.16 -7.47 -7.71
C THR A 40 -13.00 -6.64 -6.75
N LEU A 41 -12.41 -5.61 -6.11
CA LEU A 41 -13.11 -4.72 -5.18
C LEU A 41 -14.20 -3.86 -5.84
N ILE A 42 -14.09 -3.57 -7.13
CA ILE A 42 -15.11 -2.82 -7.91
C ILE A 42 -16.26 -3.74 -8.36
N SER A 43 -15.97 -5.02 -8.62
CA SER A 43 -16.96 -5.99 -9.14
C SER A 43 -17.88 -6.58 -8.07
N SER A 44 -17.40 -6.66 -6.82
CA SER A 44 -18.24 -6.93 -5.66
C SER A 44 -18.95 -5.63 -5.30
N ASP A 45 -20.28 -5.58 -5.32
CA ASP A 45 -21.08 -4.46 -4.79
C ASP A 45 -20.94 -4.30 -3.24
N GLU A 46 -19.82 -4.78 -2.70
CA GLU A 46 -19.49 -4.75 -1.30
C GLU A 46 -18.77 -3.44 -0.94
N PRO A 47 -19.11 -2.82 0.20
CA PRO A 47 -18.41 -1.65 0.67
C PRO A 47 -16.92 -1.91 0.88
N ILE A 48 -16.07 -1.07 0.27
CA ILE A 48 -14.63 -1.10 0.49
C ILE A 48 -14.33 -0.74 1.96
N ARG A 49 -13.70 -1.66 2.69
CA ARG A 49 -13.26 -1.44 4.07
C ARG A 49 -11.85 -0.86 4.10
N LEU A 50 -11.72 0.39 4.53
CA LEU A 50 -10.42 1.07 4.70
C LEU A 50 -10.00 1.05 6.17
N GLN A 51 -8.86 0.45 6.47
CA GLN A 51 -8.25 0.54 7.80
C GLN A 51 -7.50 1.86 7.95
N ARG A 52 -7.66 2.52 9.12
CA ARG A 52 -7.03 3.79 9.46
C ARG A 52 -6.47 3.70 10.87
N GLU A 53 -5.20 4.01 11.03
CA GLU A 53 -4.49 4.01 12.33
C GLU A 53 -4.55 5.38 13.04
N VAL A 54 -5.42 6.28 12.55
CA VAL A 54 -5.52 7.65 13.02
C VAL A 54 -6.97 8.04 13.29
N VAL A 55 -7.17 8.87 14.32
CA VAL A 55 -8.45 9.54 14.63
C VAL A 55 -8.17 11.03 14.86
N LEU A 56 -8.94 11.90 14.20
CA LEU A 56 -8.88 13.33 14.44
C LEU A 56 -9.79 13.71 15.62
N LEU A 57 -9.22 14.37 16.63
CA LEU A 57 -9.96 14.86 17.80
C LEU A 57 -10.34 16.32 17.61
N THR A 58 -11.63 16.60 17.45
CA THR A 58 -12.10 17.98 17.25
C THR A 58 -13.58 18.15 17.58
N ASP A 59 -13.93 19.30 18.15
CA ASP A 59 -15.30 19.80 18.28
C ASP A 59 -15.68 20.77 17.15
N ASP A 60 -14.73 21.16 16.29
CA ASP A 60 -15.02 22.06 15.16
C ASP A 60 -15.84 21.35 14.08
N ARG A 61 -16.97 21.96 13.72
CA ARG A 61 -17.92 21.42 12.74
C ARG A 61 -17.34 21.36 11.34
N ASN A 62 -16.60 22.39 10.92
CA ASN A 62 -16.09 22.47 9.54
C ASN A 62 -14.95 21.46 9.32
N LEU A 63 -14.09 21.28 10.32
CA LEU A 63 -13.01 20.32 10.30
C LEU A 63 -13.54 18.89 10.34
N ARG A 64 -14.59 18.63 11.14
CA ARG A 64 -15.32 17.36 11.13
C ARG A 64 -15.87 17.03 9.74
N LEU A 65 -16.49 17.97 9.06
CA LEU A 65 -16.98 17.78 7.69
C LEU A 65 -15.83 17.47 6.72
N LYS A 66 -14.72 18.23 6.78
CA LYS A 66 -13.53 17.99 5.95
C LYS A 66 -12.90 16.61 6.19
N ALA A 67 -12.97 16.08 7.41
CA ALA A 67 -12.47 14.74 7.72
C ALA A 67 -13.35 13.63 7.11
N HIS A 68 -14.68 13.77 7.18
CA HIS A 68 -15.61 12.81 6.59
C HIS A 68 -15.41 12.69 5.08
N THR A 69 -15.22 13.80 4.37
CA THR A 69 -14.97 13.78 2.90
C THR A 69 -13.63 13.12 2.53
N ARG A 70 -12.74 12.86 3.50
CA ARG A 70 -11.43 12.22 3.32
C ARG A 70 -11.35 10.83 3.98
N ASN A 71 -12.49 10.29 4.43
CA ASN A 71 -12.58 9.03 5.17
C ASN A 71 -11.69 9.01 6.42
N VAL A 72 -11.44 10.17 7.05
CA VAL A 72 -10.66 10.27 8.29
C VAL A 72 -11.63 10.15 9.47
N PRO A 73 -11.44 9.15 10.37
CA PRO A 73 -12.26 9.02 11.57
C PRO A 73 -12.17 10.27 12.44
N VAL A 74 -13.31 10.75 12.95
CA VAL A 74 -13.38 11.92 13.85
C VAL A 74 -14.19 11.60 15.10
N ARG A 75 -13.69 12.06 16.25
CA ARG A 75 -14.40 12.10 17.53
C ARG A 75 -14.09 13.41 18.23
N ASN A 76 -14.89 13.79 19.24
CA ASN A 76 -14.43 14.81 20.19
C ASN A 76 -13.58 14.16 21.28
N ALA A 77 -12.84 14.96 22.03
CA ALA A 77 -11.93 14.45 23.04
C ALA A 77 -12.65 13.62 24.14
N PRO A 78 -13.78 14.07 24.73
CA PRO A 78 -14.48 13.28 25.75
C PRO A 78 -14.98 11.93 25.22
N ALA A 79 -15.56 11.88 24.02
CA ALA A 79 -16.02 10.62 23.44
C ALA A 79 -14.87 9.68 23.08
N PHE A 80 -13.70 10.23 22.71
CA PHE A 80 -12.52 9.43 22.46
C PHE A 80 -11.95 8.82 23.75
N LEU A 81 -11.90 9.57 24.85
CA LEU A 81 -11.48 9.04 26.15
C LEU A 81 -12.38 7.91 26.62
N LYS A 82 -13.71 8.07 26.48
CA LYS A 82 -14.68 7.00 26.77
C LYS A 82 -14.46 5.77 25.88
N TRP A 83 -14.19 5.95 24.59
CA TRP A 83 -13.86 4.86 23.67
C TRP A 83 -12.57 4.14 24.06
N ALA A 84 -11.55 4.90 24.48
CA ALA A 84 -10.27 4.38 24.96
C ALA A 84 -10.35 3.75 26.36
N LYS A 85 -11.50 3.85 27.05
CA LYS A 85 -11.71 3.43 28.44
C LYS A 85 -10.74 4.14 29.42
N LEU A 86 -10.46 5.40 29.14
CA LEU A 86 -9.56 6.26 29.93
C LEU A 86 -10.32 7.30 30.77
N GLY A 87 -11.65 7.24 30.81
CA GLY A 87 -12.53 8.15 31.54
C GLY A 87 -13.98 7.71 31.51
#